data_AF-A0A0Q8LZB8-F1
#
_entry.id   AF-A0A0Q8LZB8-F1
#
_cell.length_a   1.000
_cell.length_b   1.000
_cell.length_c   1.000
_cell.angle_alpha   90.00
_cell.angle_beta   90.00
_cell.angle_gamma   90.00
#
_symmetry.space_group_name_H-M   'P 1'
#
loop_
_entity.id
_entity.type
_entity.pdbx_description
1 polymer ?
#
loop_
_entity_poly.entity_id
_entity_poly.type
_entity_poly.pdbx_seq_one_letter_code
_entity_poly.pdbx_strand_id
1 'polypeptide(L)'
;MGLKLSGGLAATFLALLLASAGTGQAHAAKPLINLGPKTAPVSAPVAFVAGDDLSTQGGSLIWQNEREAARGLRQVVIPSFQVEFVTNSGATSTGAGLSQSQVSYTLNGPTAEDMQAITDAYYAKFVADLEAAGIKVIPLAEAQARSPGLVRLMNMAKPTPYVRGRANRSAFYSPPGMKFYFTPNDGRAKAFGDTMTTTGSQVPEEMAMRELDAGVMGVRMVVDFAEIQARGRGVLGMRTMNAKVTSKANVALLPTDTQLWVLTPKAKSTTMDLGHRLRYALTGPVVMPDSVVSASDTTTGASKMGDALGSAIGVLAGAGGMQKTRTYEVTVDPVIWRRDVSAAIEQVGALMIARLKQDL
;
A
#
# COMPACT_ATOMS: atom_id res chain seq x y z
N MET A 1 -10.31 -64.84 -49.76
CA MET A 1 -11.06 -63.79 -49.02
C MET A 1 -11.13 -64.21 -47.57
N GLY A 2 -10.28 -63.61 -46.73
CA GLY A 2 -10.12 -63.94 -45.31
C GLY A 2 -11.15 -63.21 -44.43
N LEU A 3 -11.21 -63.44 -43.12
CA LEU A 3 -10.44 -64.36 -42.26
C LEU A 3 -11.32 -64.63 -41.00
N LYS A 4 -11.14 -65.82 -40.43
CA LYS A 4 -11.97 -66.49 -39.42
C LYS A 4 -11.81 -65.94 -37.99
N LEU A 5 -12.86 -66.16 -37.20
CA LEU A 5 -12.88 -66.31 -35.74
C LEU A 5 -12.22 -67.62 -35.29
N SER A 6 -11.47 -67.54 -34.18
CA SER A 6 -11.10 -68.54 -33.14
C SER A 6 -9.65 -68.25 -32.71
N GLY A 7 -9.24 -68.16 -31.45
CA GLY A 7 -9.58 -68.91 -30.23
C GLY A 7 -8.26 -69.50 -29.72
N GLY A 8 -7.83 -69.19 -28.49
CA GLY A 8 -6.60 -69.77 -27.94
C GLY A 8 -6.07 -69.13 -26.66
N LEU A 9 -6.29 -69.81 -25.54
CA LEU A 9 -5.75 -69.60 -24.18
C LEU A 9 -4.21 -69.55 -24.14
N ALA A 10 -3.69 -68.79 -23.17
CA ALA A 10 -2.69 -69.31 -22.21
C ALA A 10 -2.68 -68.45 -20.93
N ALA A 11 -3.23 -69.01 -19.85
CA ALA A 11 -3.10 -68.51 -18.50
C ALA A 11 -1.84 -69.11 -17.86
N THR A 12 -1.12 -68.33 -17.05
CA THR A 12 -0.21 -68.89 -16.05
C THR A 12 -0.29 -68.07 -14.76
N PHE A 13 -0.84 -68.75 -13.76
CA PHE A 13 -0.79 -68.57 -12.31
C PHE A 13 0.22 -67.56 -11.75
N LEU A 14 -0.23 -66.72 -10.81
CA LEU A 14 0.31 -66.79 -9.44
C LEU A 14 -0.69 -66.28 -8.39
N ALA A 15 -0.66 -66.96 -7.25
CA ALA A 15 -1.67 -67.02 -6.22
C ALA A 15 -1.63 -65.86 -5.20
N LEU A 16 -2.83 -65.59 -4.67
CA LEU A 16 -3.19 -65.26 -3.29
C LEU A 16 -2.05 -65.24 -2.25
N LEU A 17 -1.88 -64.11 -1.54
CA LEU A 17 -1.60 -64.16 -0.10
C LEU A 17 -2.14 -62.92 0.62
N LEU A 18 -2.79 -63.21 1.74
CA LEU A 18 -3.38 -62.30 2.71
C LEU A 18 -2.34 -61.43 3.45
N ALA A 19 -2.85 -60.27 3.91
CA ALA A 19 -2.58 -59.64 5.20
C ALA A 19 -1.12 -59.30 5.59
N SER A 20 -0.83 -58.01 5.60
CA SER A 20 -0.20 -57.39 6.76
C SER A 20 -0.87 -56.04 7.06
N ALA A 21 -1.65 -56.00 8.13
CA ALA A 21 -2.08 -54.77 8.77
C ALA A 21 -0.86 -54.19 9.48
N GLY A 22 -0.16 -53.28 8.80
CA GLY A 22 0.84 -52.41 9.40
C GLY A 22 0.26 -51.00 9.52
N THR A 23 -0.01 -50.57 10.74
CA THR A 23 -0.42 -49.22 11.11
C THR A 23 0.69 -48.21 10.85
N GLY A 24 0.93 -47.90 9.57
CA GLY A 24 1.69 -46.73 9.17
C GLY A 24 0.74 -45.54 9.07
N GLN A 25 0.74 -44.66 10.07
CA GLN A 25 0.20 -43.31 9.89
C GLN A 25 0.96 -42.67 8.73
N ALA A 26 0.35 -42.70 7.54
CA ALA A 26 0.72 -41.78 6.48
C ALA A 26 0.40 -40.38 7.01
N HIS A 27 1.41 -39.71 7.55
CA HIS A 27 1.40 -38.26 7.63
C HIS A 27 1.15 -37.77 6.22
N ALA A 28 -0.11 -37.44 5.93
CA ALA A 28 -0.47 -36.67 4.77
C ALA A 28 0.29 -35.35 4.88
N ALA A 29 1.46 -35.30 4.24
CA ALA A 29 2.17 -34.06 3.99
C ALA A 29 1.20 -33.20 3.19
N LYS A 30 0.53 -32.27 3.89
CA LYS A 30 -0.28 -31.25 3.23
C LYS A 30 0.61 -30.61 2.18
N PRO A 31 0.20 -30.58 0.89
CA PRO A 31 0.98 -29.88 -0.11
C PRO A 31 1.15 -28.44 0.38
N LEU A 32 2.40 -27.98 0.46
CA LEU A 32 2.74 -26.59 0.68
C LEU A 32 2.30 -25.79 -0.56
N ILE A 33 1.00 -25.57 -0.70
CA ILE A 33 0.48 -24.52 -1.55
C ILE A 33 0.75 -23.22 -0.79
N ASN A 34 1.96 -22.69 -0.97
CA ASN A 34 2.28 -21.35 -0.52
C ASN A 34 1.56 -20.36 -1.44
N LEU A 35 0.34 -19.98 -1.04
CA LEU A 35 -0.56 -19.04 -1.73
C LEU A 35 -0.04 -17.59 -1.66
N GLY A 36 1.23 -17.36 -2.02
CA GLY A 36 1.85 -16.04 -2.02
C GLY A 36 1.74 -15.29 -0.66
N PRO A 37 2.16 -14.02 -0.61
CA PRO A 37 1.88 -13.18 0.54
C PRO A 37 0.37 -12.94 0.60
N LYS A 38 -0.22 -13.13 1.79
CA LYS A 38 -1.58 -12.64 2.05
C LYS A 38 -1.58 -11.14 1.74
N THR A 39 -2.45 -10.72 0.84
CA THR A 39 -2.69 -9.29 0.60
C THR A 39 -3.69 -8.78 1.62
N ALA A 40 -3.59 -7.50 1.99
CA ALA A 40 -4.59 -6.89 2.85
C ALA A 40 -5.97 -7.00 2.19
N PRO A 41 -7.01 -7.48 2.90
CA PRO A 41 -8.36 -7.49 2.37
C PRO A 41 -8.82 -6.05 2.14
N VAL A 42 -9.56 -5.83 1.07
CA VAL A 42 -10.14 -4.51 0.77
C VAL A 42 -11.48 -4.39 1.51
N SER A 43 -11.59 -3.36 2.34
CA SER A 43 -12.81 -3.01 3.07
C SER A 43 -13.47 -1.76 2.48
N ALA A 44 -14.72 -1.49 2.84
CA ALA A 44 -15.45 -0.31 2.39
C ALA A 44 -14.76 0.98 2.89
N PRO A 45 -14.92 2.12 2.16
CA PRO A 45 -14.45 3.41 2.63
C PRO A 45 -15.09 3.80 3.97
N VAL A 46 -14.30 4.39 4.85
CA VAL A 46 -14.73 4.98 6.13
C VAL A 46 -14.64 6.49 6.00
N ALA A 47 -15.73 7.20 6.26
CA ALA A 47 -15.71 8.66 6.36
C ALA A 47 -15.04 9.07 7.69
N PHE A 48 -14.26 10.15 7.64
CA PHE A 48 -13.51 10.67 8.77
C PHE A 48 -13.54 12.19 8.77
N VAL A 49 -13.79 12.76 9.94
CA VAL A 49 -13.69 14.19 10.23
C VAL A 49 -12.71 14.37 11.39
N ALA A 50 -11.94 15.47 11.39
CA ALA A 50 -11.02 15.77 12.49
C ALA A 50 -11.76 15.81 13.84
N GLY A 51 -11.34 14.95 14.77
CA GLY A 51 -12.00 14.72 16.06
C GLY A 51 -12.63 13.34 16.19
N ASP A 52 -12.82 12.62 15.09
CA ASP A 52 -13.27 11.22 15.11
C ASP A 52 -12.22 10.30 15.75
N ASP A 53 -12.71 9.24 16.38
CA ASP A 53 -11.89 8.15 16.92
C ASP A 53 -12.04 6.91 16.04
N LEU A 54 -11.01 6.66 15.22
CA LEU A 54 -11.01 5.50 14.31
C LEU A 54 -10.85 4.15 15.05
N SER A 55 -10.51 4.14 16.33
CA SER A 55 -10.44 2.90 17.12
C SER A 55 -11.81 2.24 17.31
N THR A 56 -12.88 3.03 17.22
CA THR A 56 -14.27 2.54 17.29
C THR A 56 -14.68 1.69 16.09
N GLN A 57 -13.96 1.77 14.96
CA GLN A 57 -14.17 0.93 13.76
C GLN A 57 -13.75 -0.54 13.98
N GLY A 58 -13.21 -0.85 15.17
CA GLY A 58 -12.69 -2.17 15.54
C GLY A 58 -11.37 -2.50 14.81
N GLY A 59 -10.75 -3.62 15.16
CA GLY A 59 -9.49 -4.08 14.52
C GLY A 59 -9.61 -4.47 13.04
N SER A 60 -10.69 -4.08 12.36
CA SER A 60 -10.98 -4.36 10.96
C SER A 60 -10.27 -3.40 9.99
N LEU A 61 -9.94 -2.19 10.45
CA LEU A 61 -9.33 -1.14 9.62
C LEU A 61 -7.83 -1.39 9.35
N ILE A 62 -7.16 -2.10 10.26
CA ILE A 62 -5.74 -2.46 10.13
C ILE A 62 -5.61 -3.97 9.98
N TRP A 63 -5.17 -4.41 8.81
CA TRP A 63 -4.81 -5.79 8.56
C TRP A 63 -3.36 -6.05 8.94
N GLN A 64 -3.07 -7.28 9.40
CA GLN A 64 -1.71 -7.76 9.60
C GLN A 64 -1.44 -9.08 8.89
N ASN A 65 -0.21 -9.25 8.41
CA ASN A 65 0.19 -10.48 7.73
C ASN A 65 0.46 -11.64 8.68
N GLU A 66 1.06 -11.37 9.84
CA GLU A 66 1.47 -12.36 10.84
C GLU A 66 1.08 -11.91 12.25
N ARG A 67 0.78 -12.86 13.13
CA ARG A 67 0.55 -12.60 14.56
C ARG A 67 1.79 -12.97 15.34
N GLU A 68 2.00 -12.31 16.48
CA GLU A 68 3.11 -12.61 17.42
C GLU A 68 4.53 -12.43 16.85
N ALA A 69 4.67 -12.00 15.60
CA ALA A 69 5.97 -11.78 14.97
C ALA A 69 6.71 -10.56 15.58
N ALA A 70 6.01 -9.69 16.31
CA ALA A 70 6.61 -8.62 17.10
C ALA A 70 7.00 -9.06 18.52
N ARG A 71 6.73 -10.31 18.93
CA ARG A 71 6.90 -10.72 20.33
C ARG A 71 8.33 -10.51 20.78
N GLY A 72 8.54 -9.78 21.86
CA GLY A 72 9.88 -9.48 22.39
C GLY A 72 10.60 -8.34 21.66
N LEU A 73 9.96 -7.65 20.72
CA LEU A 73 10.46 -6.38 20.19
C LEU A 73 10.51 -5.36 21.33
N ARG A 74 11.65 -4.69 21.49
CA ARG A 74 11.88 -3.69 22.55
C ARG A 74 12.42 -2.37 22.02
N GLN A 75 13.07 -2.41 20.88
CA GLN A 75 13.68 -1.25 20.26
C GLN A 75 13.62 -1.34 18.74
N VAL A 76 13.51 -0.19 18.09
CA VAL A 76 13.46 -0.06 16.63
C VAL A 76 14.33 1.09 16.16
N VAL A 77 14.84 0.98 14.94
CA VAL A 77 15.33 2.10 14.15
C VAL A 77 14.35 2.35 13.01
N ILE A 78 14.09 3.62 12.69
CA ILE A 78 13.18 4.02 11.60
C ILE A 78 14.01 4.64 10.46
N PRO A 79 14.58 3.84 9.54
CA PRO A 79 15.31 4.40 8.38
C PRO A 79 14.40 4.86 7.23
N SER A 80 13.10 4.56 7.28
CA SER A 80 12.16 4.94 6.23
C SER A 80 10.86 5.48 6.85
N PHE A 81 10.65 6.78 6.74
CA PHE A 81 9.41 7.41 7.15
C PHE A 81 8.95 8.33 6.02
N GLN A 82 7.83 8.01 5.40
CA GLN A 82 7.38 8.76 4.24
C GLN A 82 5.88 9.04 4.26
N VAL A 83 5.54 10.28 3.95
CA VAL A 83 4.17 10.67 3.59
C VAL A 83 4.19 11.02 2.10
N GLU A 84 3.38 10.31 1.33
CA GLU A 84 3.16 10.59 -0.07
C GLU A 84 1.90 11.41 -0.24
N PHE A 85 2.03 12.55 -0.91
CA PHE A 85 0.92 13.36 -1.35
C PHE A 85 0.79 13.23 -2.86
N VAL A 86 -0.32 12.67 -3.32
CA VAL A 86 -0.69 12.68 -4.74
C VAL A 86 -1.16 14.10 -5.06
N THR A 87 -0.42 14.81 -5.90
CA THR A 87 -0.72 16.20 -6.30
C THR A 87 -1.21 16.29 -7.73
N ASN A 88 -0.91 15.29 -8.55
CA ASN A 88 -1.49 15.13 -9.87
C ASN A 88 -2.05 13.72 -9.99
N SER A 89 -3.14 13.54 -10.71
CA SER A 89 -3.69 12.22 -11.04
C SER A 89 -4.16 12.21 -12.48
N GLY A 90 -4.26 11.03 -13.09
CA GLY A 90 -4.77 10.96 -14.45
C GLY A 90 -5.08 9.54 -14.90
N ALA A 91 -6.04 9.45 -15.81
CA ALA A 91 -6.48 8.22 -16.44
C ALA A 91 -6.45 8.38 -17.95
N THR A 92 -5.99 7.34 -18.65
CA THR A 92 -6.08 7.24 -20.10
C THR A 92 -6.99 6.05 -20.42
N SER A 93 -8.00 6.29 -21.27
CA SER A 93 -8.88 5.25 -21.79
C SER A 93 -8.70 5.15 -23.30
N THR A 94 -8.60 3.93 -23.81
CA THR A 94 -8.58 3.64 -25.24
C THR A 94 -9.89 2.95 -25.61
N GLY A 95 -10.70 3.60 -26.43
CA GLY A 95 -11.96 3.06 -26.95
C GLY A 95 -11.77 2.24 -28.22
N ALA A 96 -12.87 1.63 -28.69
CA ALA A 96 -12.91 0.98 -30.00
C ALA A 96 -12.48 1.98 -31.10
N GLY A 97 -11.68 1.49 -32.06
CA GLY A 97 -11.15 2.32 -33.15
C GLY A 97 -9.97 3.23 -32.80
N LEU A 98 -9.14 2.88 -31.80
CA LEU A 98 -7.93 3.64 -31.38
C LEU A 98 -8.23 5.06 -30.86
N SER A 99 -9.47 5.35 -30.45
CA SER A 99 -9.80 6.62 -29.83
C SER A 99 -9.20 6.68 -28.42
N GLN A 100 -8.31 7.63 -28.16
CA GLN A 100 -7.71 7.84 -26.84
C GLN A 100 -8.38 9.04 -26.16
N SER A 101 -8.86 8.85 -24.94
CA SER A 101 -9.29 9.93 -24.06
C SER A 101 -8.37 9.98 -22.85
N GLN A 102 -7.94 11.18 -22.47
CA GLN A 102 -7.07 11.39 -21.33
C GLN A 102 -7.75 12.36 -20.36
N VAL A 103 -7.74 12.03 -19.07
CA VAL A 103 -8.20 12.95 -18.04
C VAL A 103 -7.06 13.15 -17.05
N SER A 104 -6.80 14.40 -16.66
CA SER A 104 -5.83 14.76 -15.62
C SER A 104 -6.51 15.61 -14.54
N TYR A 105 -6.08 15.43 -13.30
CA TYR A 105 -6.51 16.17 -12.12
C TYR A 105 -5.27 16.77 -11.44
N THR A 106 -5.35 18.02 -11.01
CA THR A 106 -4.32 18.69 -10.22
C THR A 106 -4.91 19.13 -8.88
N LEU A 107 -4.20 18.87 -7.79
CA LEU A 107 -4.57 19.36 -6.46
C LEU A 107 -4.03 20.77 -6.26
N ASN A 108 -4.93 21.71 -5.99
CA ASN A 108 -4.62 23.10 -5.67
C ASN A 108 -4.99 23.42 -4.22
N GLY A 109 -4.20 24.26 -3.57
CA GLY A 109 -4.42 24.70 -2.18
C GLY A 109 -3.20 24.41 -1.29
N PRO A 110 -2.80 23.14 -1.08
CA PRO A 110 -1.70 22.80 -0.21
C PRO A 110 -0.36 23.12 -0.84
N THR A 111 0.54 23.67 -0.05
CA THR A 111 1.93 23.98 -0.43
C THR A 111 2.87 22.83 -0.05
N ALA A 112 4.09 22.85 -0.58
CA ALA A 112 5.13 21.91 -0.15
C ALA A 112 5.49 22.08 1.33
N GLU A 113 5.38 23.31 1.85
CA GLU A 113 5.59 23.65 3.26
C GLU A 113 4.52 22.98 4.14
N ASP A 114 3.26 22.96 3.69
CA ASP A 114 2.18 22.24 4.38
C ASP A 114 2.46 20.73 4.46
N MET A 115 2.86 20.14 3.33
CA MET A 115 3.15 18.71 3.24
C MET A 115 4.33 18.31 4.11
N GLN A 116 5.39 19.12 4.14
CA GLN A 116 6.53 18.90 5.03
C GLN A 116 6.12 19.07 6.50
N ALA A 117 5.36 20.12 6.85
CA ALA A 117 4.93 20.36 8.22
C ALA A 117 4.06 19.22 8.77
N ILE A 118 3.15 18.66 7.97
CA ILE A 118 2.36 17.47 8.32
C ILE A 118 3.29 16.28 8.57
N THR A 119 4.26 16.06 7.69
CA THR A 119 5.21 14.94 7.80
C THR A 119 6.03 15.03 9.08
N ASP A 120 6.52 16.21 9.41
CA ASP A 120 7.37 16.48 10.58
C ASP A 120 6.59 16.30 11.87
N ALA A 121 5.39 16.90 11.93
CA ALA A 121 4.49 16.76 13.08
C ALA A 121 4.09 15.28 13.29
N TYR A 122 3.75 14.58 12.21
CA TYR A 122 3.40 13.16 12.28
C TYR A 122 4.57 12.31 12.76
N TYR A 123 5.80 12.54 12.29
CA TYR A 123 6.97 11.80 12.76
C TYR A 123 7.22 12.00 14.26
N ALA A 124 7.20 13.25 14.72
CA ALA A 124 7.42 13.56 16.12
C ALA A 124 6.38 12.84 17.01
N LYS A 125 5.11 12.90 16.62
CA LYS A 125 4.03 12.21 17.32
C LYS A 125 4.14 10.68 17.24
N PHE A 126 4.48 10.14 16.09
CA PHE A 126 4.64 8.71 15.88
C PHE A 126 5.76 8.12 16.76
N VAL A 127 6.89 8.81 16.87
CA VAL A 127 7.99 8.42 17.77
C VAL A 127 7.52 8.45 19.23
N ALA A 128 6.84 9.51 19.65
CA ALA A 128 6.29 9.60 21.01
C ALA A 128 5.28 8.47 21.31
N ASP A 129 4.41 8.15 20.35
CA ASP A 129 3.41 7.08 20.50
C ASP A 129 4.06 5.68 20.55
N LEU A 130 5.17 5.45 19.82
CA LEU A 130 5.96 4.22 19.93
C LEU A 130 6.64 4.08 21.30
N GLU A 131 7.23 5.16 21.80
CA GLU A 131 7.86 5.18 23.13
C GLU A 131 6.82 4.96 24.24
N ALA A 132 5.65 5.58 24.12
CA ALA A 132 4.51 5.33 25.01
C ALA A 132 3.97 3.89 24.90
N ALA A 133 4.16 3.22 23.77
CA ALA A 133 3.88 1.81 23.59
C ALA A 133 4.94 0.88 24.20
N GLY A 134 6.04 1.42 24.74
CA GLY A 134 7.14 0.67 25.36
C GLY A 134 8.22 0.22 24.37
N ILE A 135 8.26 0.80 23.17
CA ILE A 135 9.26 0.52 22.14
C ILE A 135 10.25 1.69 22.09
N LYS A 136 11.51 1.44 22.44
CA LYS A 136 12.57 2.45 22.34
C LYS A 136 12.86 2.75 20.87
N VAL A 137 12.89 4.02 20.48
CA VAL A 137 13.33 4.43 19.15
C VAL A 137 14.81 4.81 19.20
N ILE A 138 15.65 4.12 18.42
CA ILE A 138 17.06 4.45 18.27
C ILE A 138 17.17 5.61 17.25
N PRO A 139 17.77 6.75 17.63
CA PRO A 139 17.98 7.85 16.69
C PRO A 139 18.76 7.41 15.45
N LEU A 140 18.35 7.86 14.27
CA LEU A 140 18.94 7.41 13.00
C LEU A 140 20.45 7.62 12.94
N ALA A 141 20.94 8.78 13.40
CA ALA A 141 22.37 9.09 13.42
C ALA A 141 23.18 8.13 14.34
N GLU A 142 22.64 7.79 15.51
CA GLU A 142 23.25 6.81 16.42
C GLU A 142 23.28 5.42 15.77
N ALA A 143 22.17 5.02 15.14
CA ALA A 143 22.07 3.75 14.45
C ALA A 143 23.06 3.65 13.28
N GLN A 144 23.26 4.73 12.50
CA GLN A 144 24.21 4.75 11.39
C GLN A 144 25.66 4.65 11.86
N ALA A 145 26.00 5.21 13.02
CA ALA A 145 27.32 5.06 13.62
C ALA A 145 27.61 3.61 14.06
N ARG A 146 26.56 2.84 14.39
CA ARG A 146 26.64 1.47 14.90
C ARG A 146 26.45 0.40 13.82
N SER A 147 25.93 0.76 12.65
CA SER A 147 25.52 -0.20 11.62
C SER A 147 26.03 0.16 10.22
N PRO A 148 27.08 -0.53 9.72
CA PRO A 148 27.47 -0.48 8.31
C PRO A 148 26.33 -0.85 7.34
N GLY A 149 25.48 -1.81 7.72
CA GLY A 149 24.29 -2.17 6.96
C GLY A 149 23.36 -0.97 6.75
N LEU A 150 23.09 -0.21 7.81
CA LEU A 150 22.26 0.98 7.75
C LEU A 150 22.89 2.09 6.92
N VAL A 151 24.20 2.30 7.02
CA VAL A 151 24.92 3.25 6.16
C VAL A 151 24.76 2.87 4.69
N ARG A 152 24.93 1.59 4.35
CA ARG A 152 24.73 1.08 2.99
C ARG A 152 23.29 1.28 2.51
N LEU A 153 22.31 1.03 3.38
CA LEU A 153 20.90 1.28 3.09
C LEU A 153 20.64 2.75 2.74
N MET A 154 21.13 3.67 3.58
CA MET A 154 20.96 5.11 3.42
C MET A 154 21.73 5.70 2.22
N ASN A 155 22.75 4.99 1.72
CA ASN A 155 23.43 5.36 0.49
C ASN A 155 22.63 5.02 -0.78
N MET A 156 21.74 4.03 -0.71
CA MET A 156 20.83 3.66 -1.80
C MET A 156 19.50 4.43 -1.74
N ALA A 157 19.15 4.96 -0.56
CA ALA A 157 17.97 5.77 -0.34
C ALA A 157 18.02 7.10 -1.13
N LYS A 158 16.84 7.62 -1.44
CA LYS A 158 16.62 8.83 -2.23
C LYS A 158 16.43 10.04 -1.31
N PRO A 159 16.97 11.22 -1.69
CA PRO A 159 16.71 12.45 -0.95
C PRO A 159 15.23 12.80 -1.01
N THR A 160 14.74 13.54 -0.01
CA THR A 160 13.40 14.11 0.06
C THR A 160 13.46 15.64 0.03
N PRO A 161 12.43 16.33 -0.51
CA PRO A 161 11.26 15.75 -1.16
C PRO A 161 11.63 15.08 -2.49
N TYR A 162 10.99 13.95 -2.80
CA TYR A 162 11.16 13.25 -4.07
C TYR A 162 9.87 13.33 -4.84
N VAL A 163 9.93 13.73 -6.11
CA VAL A 163 8.74 13.84 -6.96
C VAL A 163 8.81 12.77 -8.03
N ARG A 164 7.75 11.97 -8.16
CA ARG A 164 7.71 10.84 -9.08
C ARG A 164 6.33 10.59 -9.68
N GLY A 165 6.33 9.83 -10.77
CA GLY A 165 5.14 9.49 -11.54
C GLY A 165 4.98 10.38 -12.75
N ARG A 166 4.20 9.91 -13.73
CA ARG A 166 3.89 10.67 -14.94
C ARG A 166 3.27 12.01 -14.55
N ALA A 167 3.76 13.11 -15.13
CA ALA A 167 3.34 14.48 -14.81
C ALA A 167 3.48 14.85 -13.32
N ASN A 168 4.54 14.38 -12.64
CA ASN A 168 4.80 14.69 -11.23
C ASN A 168 3.61 14.32 -10.33
N ARG A 169 3.10 13.09 -10.52
CA ARG A 169 1.93 12.53 -9.84
C ARG A 169 1.99 12.70 -8.32
N SER A 170 3.14 12.34 -7.74
CA SER A 170 3.29 12.18 -6.30
C SER A 170 4.54 12.87 -5.79
N ALA A 171 4.42 13.54 -4.66
CA ALA A 171 5.52 14.08 -3.89
C ALA A 171 5.67 13.30 -2.57
N PHE A 172 6.89 12.83 -2.30
CA PHE A 172 7.26 12.06 -1.13
C PHE A 172 8.04 12.94 -0.17
N TYR A 173 7.58 13.04 1.07
CA TYR A 173 8.22 13.81 2.13
C TYR A 173 8.67 12.88 3.24
N SER A 174 9.79 13.23 3.87
CA SER A 174 10.33 12.57 5.05
C SER A 174 10.80 13.63 6.05
N PRO A 175 10.94 13.30 7.34
CA PRO A 175 11.46 14.21 8.36
C PRO A 175 12.87 14.71 8.01
N PRO A 176 13.31 15.86 8.55
CA PRO A 176 14.61 16.44 8.23
C PRO A 176 15.75 15.46 8.45
N GLY A 177 16.65 15.37 7.47
CA GLY A 177 17.81 14.47 7.52
C GLY A 177 17.51 13.00 7.19
N MET A 178 16.24 12.62 7.00
CA MET A 178 15.85 11.27 6.60
C MET A 178 15.67 11.19 5.09
N LYS A 179 16.27 10.16 4.48
CA LYS A 179 16.02 9.76 3.10
C LYS A 179 14.92 8.70 3.08
N PHE A 180 14.32 8.46 1.93
CA PHE A 180 13.34 7.39 1.78
C PHE A 180 13.79 6.33 0.77
N TYR A 181 13.23 5.13 0.87
CA TYR A 181 13.41 4.09 -0.14
C TYR A 181 12.17 3.20 -0.19
N PHE A 182 11.95 2.58 -1.35
CA PHE A 182 10.95 1.54 -1.49
C PHE A 182 11.51 0.18 -1.06
N THR A 183 10.71 -0.61 -0.36
CA THR A 183 11.09 -1.98 -0.02
C THR A 183 11.14 -2.86 -1.27
N PRO A 184 11.80 -4.02 -1.25
CA PRO A 184 11.70 -4.98 -2.33
C PRO A 184 10.25 -5.39 -2.61
N ASN A 185 9.96 -5.61 -3.89
CA ASN A 185 8.63 -5.96 -4.39
C ASN A 185 7.50 -4.96 -4.07
N ASP A 186 7.85 -3.74 -3.70
CA ASP A 186 6.88 -2.67 -3.49
C ASP A 186 6.07 -2.40 -4.77
N GLY A 187 4.78 -2.70 -4.72
CA GLY A 187 3.87 -2.53 -5.86
C GLY A 187 3.77 -1.08 -6.32
N ARG A 188 4.00 -0.13 -5.41
CA ARG A 188 3.97 1.30 -5.70
C ARG A 188 5.22 1.75 -6.44
N ALA A 189 6.39 1.25 -6.05
CA ALA A 189 7.63 1.45 -6.82
C ALA A 189 7.52 0.91 -8.25
N LYS A 190 6.95 -0.30 -8.41
CA LYS A 190 6.66 -0.90 -9.72
C LYS A 190 5.72 -0.02 -10.55
N ALA A 191 4.68 0.54 -9.94
CA ALA A 191 3.76 1.46 -10.61
C ALA A 191 4.45 2.75 -11.11
N PHE A 192 5.53 3.17 -10.45
CA PHE A 192 6.36 4.31 -10.87
C PHE A 192 7.53 3.94 -11.79
N GLY A 193 7.68 2.67 -12.15
CA GLY A 193 8.84 2.16 -12.89
C GLY A 193 10.16 2.36 -12.12
N ASP A 194 10.12 2.47 -10.80
CA ASP A 194 11.30 2.63 -9.94
C ASP A 194 11.76 1.25 -9.47
N THR A 195 12.67 0.64 -10.24
CA THR A 195 13.23 -0.70 -9.96
C THR A 195 14.57 -0.65 -9.22
N MET A 196 15.18 0.53 -9.12
CA MET A 196 16.51 0.72 -8.52
C MET A 196 16.48 0.71 -6.99
N THR A 197 15.42 1.23 -6.37
CA THR A 197 15.27 1.24 -4.90
C THR A 197 14.80 -0.11 -4.33
N THR A 198 14.13 -0.93 -5.15
CA THR A 198 13.51 -2.19 -4.71
C THR A 198 14.46 -3.38 -4.68
N THR A 199 15.50 -3.40 -5.50
CA THR A 199 16.28 -4.64 -5.73
C THR A 199 17.46 -4.81 -4.75
N GLY A 200 17.83 -3.74 -4.03
CA GLY A 200 19.02 -3.73 -3.15
C GLY A 200 18.78 -3.57 -1.64
N SER A 201 17.59 -3.16 -1.20
CA SER A 201 17.35 -2.70 0.18
C SER A 201 17.30 -3.79 1.25
N GLN A 202 16.99 -5.03 0.88
CA GLN A 202 16.76 -6.09 1.87
C GLN A 202 17.99 -6.51 2.66
N VAL A 203 19.09 -6.81 1.97
CA VAL A 203 20.31 -7.29 2.63
C VAL A 203 20.83 -6.25 3.62
N PRO A 204 20.92 -4.96 3.26
CA PRO A 204 21.31 -3.92 4.21
C PRO A 204 20.35 -3.74 5.38
N GLU A 205 19.04 -3.94 5.22
CA GLU A 205 18.08 -3.93 6.33
C GLU A 205 18.28 -5.11 7.29
N GLU A 206 18.49 -6.32 6.76
CA GLU A 206 18.77 -7.51 7.58
C GLU A 206 20.11 -7.40 8.32
N MET A 207 21.13 -6.84 7.68
CA MET A 207 22.39 -6.50 8.32
C MET A 207 22.17 -5.50 9.46
N ALA A 208 21.44 -4.40 9.20
CA ALA A 208 21.16 -3.38 10.20
C ALA A 208 20.39 -3.93 11.41
N MET A 209 19.38 -4.77 11.17
CA MET A 209 18.63 -5.43 12.25
C MET A 209 19.56 -6.24 13.18
N ARG A 210 20.48 -7.02 12.60
CA ARG A 210 21.42 -7.87 13.34
C ARG A 210 22.49 -7.06 14.08
N GLU A 211 23.05 -6.05 13.42
CA GLU A 211 24.10 -5.18 13.98
C GLU A 211 23.59 -4.32 15.15
N LEU A 212 22.31 -3.91 15.10
CA LEU A 212 21.70 -3.05 16.12
C LEU A 212 20.98 -3.82 17.23
N ASP A 213 20.73 -5.12 17.04
CA ASP A 213 19.81 -5.93 17.85
C ASP A 213 18.46 -5.22 18.06
N ALA A 214 17.93 -4.68 16.96
CA ALA A 214 16.75 -3.82 16.94
C ALA A 214 15.91 -4.10 15.70
N GLY A 215 14.60 -3.92 15.79
CA GLY A 215 13.73 -3.98 14.62
C GLY A 215 14.05 -2.85 13.63
N VAL A 216 14.01 -3.13 12.34
CA VAL A 216 14.10 -2.09 11.30
C VAL A 216 12.70 -1.78 10.83
N MET A 217 12.23 -0.56 11.08
CA MET A 217 10.85 -0.14 10.86
C MET A 217 10.74 0.86 9.70
N GLY A 218 9.68 0.74 8.92
CA GLY A 218 9.30 1.81 8.01
C GLY A 218 7.81 2.13 8.02
N VAL A 219 7.51 3.39 7.74
CA VAL A 219 6.16 3.95 7.73
C VAL A 219 5.91 4.58 6.37
N ARG A 220 4.76 4.25 5.78
CA ARG A 220 4.23 4.94 4.61
C ARG A 220 2.79 5.34 4.85
N MET A 221 2.52 6.63 4.68
CA MET A 221 1.17 7.18 4.57
C MET A 221 0.97 7.67 3.14
N VAL A 222 -0.20 7.43 2.55
CA VAL A 222 -0.50 7.86 1.19
C VAL A 222 -1.80 8.63 1.15
N VAL A 223 -1.70 9.93 0.88
CA VAL A 223 -2.80 10.87 0.73
C VAL A 223 -3.11 11.04 -0.76
N ASP A 224 -4.31 10.70 -1.18
CA ASP A 224 -4.82 10.90 -2.55
C ASP A 224 -6.11 11.74 -2.51
N PHE A 225 -6.42 12.44 -3.60
CA PHE A 225 -7.59 13.33 -3.72
C PHE A 225 -8.56 12.92 -4.84
N ALA A 226 -8.16 11.99 -5.71
CA ALA A 226 -8.88 11.72 -6.96
C ALA A 226 -9.37 10.27 -7.11
N GLU A 227 -8.78 9.31 -6.39
CA GLU A 227 -8.90 7.88 -6.75
C GLU A 227 -9.53 7.00 -5.64
N ILE A 228 -10.81 7.20 -5.32
CA ILE A 228 -11.51 6.31 -4.36
C ILE A 228 -12.26 5.15 -5.05
N GLN A 229 -12.49 5.19 -6.37
CA GLN A 229 -13.32 4.16 -7.05
C GLN A 229 -12.72 3.46 -8.28
N ALA A 230 -11.48 3.76 -8.69
CA ALA A 230 -10.87 3.09 -9.85
C ALA A 230 -10.18 1.75 -9.53
N ARG A 231 -9.93 1.44 -8.25
CA ARG A 231 -9.25 0.20 -7.83
C ARG A 231 -10.21 -0.94 -7.49
N GLY A 232 -11.28 -1.09 -8.26
CA GLY A 232 -12.01 -2.36 -8.40
C GLY A 232 -11.26 -3.31 -9.34
N ARG A 233 -9.99 -3.62 -9.07
CA ARG A 233 -9.24 -4.60 -9.88
C ARG A 233 -9.71 -5.99 -9.46
N GLY A 234 -10.73 -6.50 -10.16
CA GLY A 234 -11.18 -7.87 -10.03
C GLY A 234 -10.00 -8.83 -10.12
N VAL A 235 -9.86 -9.69 -9.11
CA VAL A 235 -8.80 -10.71 -9.01
C VAL A 235 -8.98 -11.84 -10.03
N LEU A 236 -10.08 -11.89 -10.78
CA LEU A 236 -10.23 -12.76 -11.94
C LEU A 236 -10.85 -11.97 -13.09
N GLY A 237 -10.20 -11.99 -14.26
CA GLY A 237 -10.85 -11.61 -15.51
C GLY A 237 -12.18 -12.34 -15.65
N MET A 238 -13.20 -11.63 -16.14
CA MET A 238 -14.63 -11.99 -16.18
C MET A 238 -15.46 -11.50 -14.99
N ARG A 239 -15.78 -10.21 -15.00
CA ARG A 239 -17.14 -9.74 -14.71
C ARG A 239 -17.31 -8.30 -15.21
N THR A 240 -18.24 -8.13 -16.15
CA THR A 240 -18.69 -6.85 -16.68
C THR A 240 -19.31 -6.06 -15.53
N MET A 241 -18.58 -5.09 -15.00
CA MET A 241 -19.11 -4.19 -13.98
C MET A 241 -19.85 -3.07 -14.70
N ASN A 242 -21.19 -3.09 -14.64
CA ASN A 242 -22.00 -1.87 -14.76
C ASN A 242 -21.72 -0.99 -13.52
N ALA A 243 -20.50 -0.49 -13.40
CA ALA A 243 -20.11 0.46 -12.37
C ALA A 243 -20.63 1.82 -12.83
N LYS A 244 -21.77 2.26 -12.28
CA LYS A 244 -22.22 3.64 -12.39
C LYS A 244 -21.20 4.49 -11.62
N VAL A 245 -20.24 5.06 -12.34
CA VAL A 245 -19.16 5.88 -11.79
C VAL A 245 -19.78 7.17 -11.25
N THR A 246 -19.94 7.25 -9.93
CA THR A 246 -20.20 8.51 -9.24
C THR A 246 -18.92 8.85 -8.50
N SER A 247 -17.87 9.23 -9.25
CA SER A 247 -16.63 9.71 -8.64
C SER A 247 -16.89 11.10 -8.07
N LYS A 248 -16.66 11.23 -6.77
CA LYS A 248 -16.48 12.51 -6.09
C LYS A 248 -14.98 12.65 -5.82
N ALA A 249 -14.39 13.79 -6.17
CA ALA A 249 -13.06 14.11 -5.67
C ALA A 249 -13.18 14.27 -4.17
N ASN A 250 -12.38 13.49 -3.43
CA ASN A 250 -12.33 13.51 -1.98
C ASN A 250 -10.88 13.22 -1.59
N VAL A 251 -10.41 13.87 -0.54
CA VAL A 251 -9.12 13.53 0.05
C VAL A 251 -9.26 12.24 0.84
N ALA A 252 -8.31 11.31 0.72
CA ALA A 252 -8.34 10.05 1.43
C ALA A 252 -6.95 9.47 1.67
N LEU A 253 -6.84 8.66 2.74
CA LEU A 253 -5.73 7.73 2.89
C LEU A 253 -6.00 6.46 2.07
N LEU A 254 -5.05 6.09 1.23
CA LEU A 254 -5.20 4.92 0.35
C LEU A 254 -4.94 3.60 1.11
N PRO A 255 -5.82 2.59 0.95
CA PRO A 255 -5.61 1.28 1.56
C PRO A 255 -4.43 0.55 0.90
N THR A 256 -3.87 -0.42 1.62
CA THR A 256 -2.70 -1.27 1.25
C THR A 256 -1.39 -0.51 1.07
N ASP A 257 -1.40 0.66 0.43
CA ASP A 257 -0.23 1.51 0.27
C ASP A 257 0.11 2.28 1.55
N THR A 258 -0.91 2.61 2.35
CA THR A 258 -0.74 3.11 3.72
C THR A 258 -0.45 1.94 4.66
N GLN A 259 0.79 1.87 5.15
CA GLN A 259 1.28 0.75 5.94
C GLN A 259 2.45 1.11 6.88
N LEU A 260 2.51 0.37 7.97
CA LEU A 260 3.67 0.22 8.85
C LEU A 260 4.27 -1.17 8.58
N TRP A 261 5.58 -1.25 8.47
CA TRP A 261 6.28 -2.54 8.42
C TRP A 261 7.47 -2.55 9.38
N VAL A 262 7.75 -3.73 9.92
CA VAL A 262 8.88 -3.96 10.82
C VAL A 262 9.55 -5.27 10.41
N LEU A 263 10.83 -5.19 10.08
CA LEU A 263 11.69 -6.35 9.96
C LEU A 263 12.06 -6.81 11.39
N THR A 264 11.69 -8.04 11.73
CA THR A 264 12.00 -8.66 13.03
C THR A 264 12.63 -10.04 12.83
N PRO A 265 13.44 -10.53 13.80
CA PRO A 265 14.03 -11.87 13.71
C PRO A 265 13.01 -13.02 13.71
N LYS A 266 11.76 -12.76 14.13
CA LYS A 266 10.70 -13.76 14.30
C LYS A 266 9.71 -13.83 13.14
N ALA A 267 9.59 -12.76 12.36
CA ALA A 267 8.72 -12.73 11.20
C ALA A 267 9.21 -13.72 10.13
N LYS A 268 8.29 -14.35 9.40
CA LYS A 268 8.66 -15.34 8.38
C LYS A 268 9.00 -14.66 7.06
N SER A 269 10.05 -15.13 6.41
CA SER A 269 10.33 -14.78 5.02
C SER A 269 9.36 -15.53 4.10
N THR A 270 8.92 -14.86 3.04
CA THR A 270 8.08 -15.46 1.99
C THR A 270 8.76 -15.30 0.64
N THR A 271 8.34 -16.08 -0.35
CA THR A 271 8.89 -16.02 -1.73
C THR A 271 8.71 -14.65 -2.41
N MET A 272 7.79 -13.80 -1.93
CA MET A 272 7.55 -12.46 -2.47
C MET A 272 7.90 -11.32 -1.51
N ASP A 273 8.03 -11.60 -0.21
CA ASP A 273 8.58 -10.69 0.80
C ASP A 273 9.67 -11.45 1.56
N LEU A 274 10.87 -11.43 0.98
CA LEU A 274 11.98 -12.21 1.48
C LEU A 274 12.52 -11.65 2.81
N GLY A 275 12.19 -10.40 3.16
CA GLY A 275 12.82 -9.64 4.23
C GLY A 275 12.15 -9.77 5.59
N HIS A 276 11.53 -10.91 5.91
CA HIS A 276 10.99 -11.18 7.26
C HIS A 276 10.20 -9.98 7.85
N ARG A 277 9.27 -9.40 7.08
CA ARG A 277 8.55 -8.19 7.51
C ARG A 277 7.19 -8.52 8.09
N LEU A 278 6.98 -8.09 9.32
CA LEU A 278 5.65 -7.89 9.87
C LEU A 278 5.06 -6.61 9.26
N ARG A 279 3.83 -6.67 8.77
CA ARG A 279 3.14 -5.54 8.13
C ARG A 279 1.81 -5.28 8.80
N TYR A 280 1.49 -4.01 8.97
CA TYR A 280 0.20 -3.48 9.37
C TYR A 280 -0.26 -2.52 8.28
N ALA A 281 -1.33 -2.85 7.56
CA ALA A 281 -1.78 -2.09 6.41
C ALA A 281 -3.25 -1.69 6.54
N LEU A 282 -3.56 -0.48 6.06
CA LEU A 282 -4.92 0.02 5.99
C LEU A 282 -5.76 -0.83 5.02
N THR A 283 -6.94 -1.29 5.44
CA THR A 283 -7.79 -2.20 4.64
C THR A 283 -8.81 -1.48 3.77
N GLY A 284 -9.30 -0.33 4.22
CA GLY A 284 -10.28 0.50 3.50
C GLY A 284 -9.83 1.95 3.43
N PRO A 285 -10.25 2.73 2.42
CA PRO A 285 -9.93 4.15 2.36
C PRO A 285 -10.46 4.89 3.59
N VAL A 286 -9.67 5.81 4.16
CA VAL A 286 -10.16 6.78 5.16
C VAL A 286 -10.40 8.08 4.42
N VAL A 287 -11.66 8.45 4.23
CA VAL A 287 -12.11 9.55 3.37
C VAL A 287 -12.41 10.78 4.20
N MET A 288 -11.84 11.91 3.82
CA MET A 288 -12.05 13.23 4.41
C MET A 288 -12.97 14.04 3.45
N PRO A 289 -14.30 13.93 3.60
CA PRO A 289 -15.25 14.50 2.64
C PRO A 289 -15.27 16.03 2.63
N ASP A 290 -14.94 16.66 3.75
CA ASP A 290 -15.07 18.12 3.92
C ASP A 290 -13.83 18.89 3.43
N SER A 291 -12.77 18.18 3.04
CA SER A 291 -11.52 18.83 2.63
C SER A 291 -11.57 19.41 1.21
N VAL A 292 -12.54 19.03 0.37
CA VAL A 292 -12.65 19.51 -1.02
C VAL A 292 -13.63 20.67 -1.13
N VAL A 293 -13.15 21.82 -1.60
CA VAL A 293 -13.94 23.05 -1.75
C VAL A 293 -14.57 23.13 -3.14
N SER A 294 -13.83 22.78 -4.19
CA SER A 294 -14.34 22.82 -5.55
C SER A 294 -13.55 21.91 -6.50
N ALA A 295 -14.17 21.57 -7.63
CA ALA A 295 -13.52 20.91 -8.76
C ALA A 295 -13.91 21.62 -10.06
N SER A 296 -12.95 22.18 -10.79
CA SER A 296 -13.17 22.97 -12.01
C SER A 296 -12.55 22.33 -13.25
N ASP A 297 -13.27 22.35 -14.38
CA ASP A 297 -12.75 21.93 -15.69
C ASP A 297 -11.96 23.09 -16.34
N THR A 298 -10.68 22.86 -16.64
CA THR A 298 -9.74 23.84 -17.22
C THR A 298 -9.31 23.51 -18.65
N THR A 299 -10.00 22.57 -19.31
CA THR A 299 -9.61 22.01 -20.63
C THR A 299 -9.40 23.05 -21.74
N THR A 300 -10.06 24.22 -21.69
CA THR A 300 -10.01 25.22 -22.78
C THR A 300 -9.97 26.67 -22.28
N GLY A 301 -9.00 27.08 -21.46
CA GLY A 301 -8.62 28.49 -21.17
C GLY A 301 -9.66 29.40 -20.50
N ALA A 302 -10.95 29.07 -20.57
CA ALA A 302 -12.06 29.66 -19.85
C ALA A 302 -12.50 28.63 -18.81
N SER A 303 -12.10 28.86 -17.56
CA SER A 303 -12.52 28.08 -16.41
C SER A 303 -14.04 28.13 -16.29
N LYS A 304 -14.72 27.02 -16.59
CA LYS A 304 -16.14 26.89 -16.25
C LYS A 304 -16.22 26.53 -14.78
N MET A 305 -16.20 27.55 -13.92
CA MET A 305 -16.46 27.43 -12.50
C MET A 305 -17.97 27.16 -12.31
N GLY A 306 -18.39 25.92 -12.56
CA GLY A 306 -19.71 25.45 -12.17
C GLY A 306 -19.65 25.00 -10.71
N ASP A 307 -20.73 25.20 -9.96
CA ASP A 307 -20.96 24.65 -8.61
C ASP A 307 -20.98 23.10 -8.64
N ALA A 308 -19.84 22.50 -8.96
CA ALA A 308 -19.63 21.06 -9.03
C ALA A 308 -19.11 20.54 -7.69
N LEU A 309 -19.77 20.92 -6.59
CA LEU A 309 -19.64 20.21 -5.32
C LEU A 309 -20.27 18.82 -5.48
N GLY A 310 -19.45 17.87 -5.96
CA GLY A 310 -19.63 16.46 -5.64
C GLY A 310 -20.37 15.56 -6.64
N SER A 311 -20.49 15.88 -7.93
CA SER A 311 -21.18 14.94 -8.87
C SER A 311 -20.59 14.79 -10.29
N ALA A 312 -19.53 15.50 -10.69
CA ALA A 312 -19.19 15.62 -12.11
C ALA A 312 -17.87 14.94 -12.56
N ILE A 313 -17.29 14.01 -11.79
CA ILE A 313 -16.02 13.37 -12.17
C ILE A 313 -16.25 12.02 -12.89
N GLY A 314 -17.51 11.56 -12.99
CA GLY A 314 -17.83 10.17 -13.34
C GLY A 314 -18.36 9.87 -14.74
N VAL A 315 -18.67 10.86 -15.57
CA VAL A 315 -19.38 10.59 -16.84
C VAL A 315 -18.59 11.07 -18.04
N LEU A 316 -17.62 10.29 -18.53
CA LEU A 316 -17.04 10.52 -19.87
C LEU A 316 -16.68 9.25 -20.67
N ALA A 317 -17.24 8.08 -20.32
CA ALA A 317 -17.02 6.85 -21.11
C ALA A 317 -18.11 6.55 -22.15
N GLY A 318 -19.09 7.43 -22.39
CA GLY A 318 -20.36 7.01 -23.03
C GLY A 318 -20.94 7.81 -24.20
N ALA A 319 -20.40 8.94 -24.65
CA ALA A 319 -21.07 9.71 -25.72
C ALA A 319 -20.10 10.44 -26.67
N GLY A 320 -20.03 9.95 -27.91
CA GLY A 320 -19.61 10.71 -29.09
C GLY A 320 -18.10 10.74 -29.36
N GLY A 321 -17.69 10.11 -30.46
CA GLY A 321 -16.32 10.02 -30.93
C GLY A 321 -15.63 11.38 -31.09
N MET A 322 -14.61 11.62 -30.27
CA MET A 322 -13.50 12.54 -30.53
C MET A 322 -12.42 12.24 -29.47
N GLN A 323 -11.14 12.30 -29.82
CA GLN A 323 -10.07 12.25 -28.81
C GLN A 323 -10.23 13.45 -27.89
N LYS A 324 -10.58 13.22 -26.62
CA LYS A 324 -10.81 14.30 -25.64
C LYS A 324 -9.80 14.15 -24.52
N THR A 325 -8.85 15.08 -24.47
CA THR A 325 -8.05 15.37 -23.28
C THR A 325 -8.84 16.33 -22.42
N ARG A 326 -9.04 16.04 -21.14
CA ARG A 326 -9.62 16.97 -20.16
C ARG A 326 -8.72 17.15 -18.96
N THR A 327 -8.68 18.36 -18.45
CA THR A 327 -7.92 18.71 -17.26
C THR A 327 -8.84 19.33 -16.24
N TYR A 328 -8.74 18.86 -15.01
CA TYR A 328 -9.51 19.34 -13.87
C TYR A 328 -8.57 19.82 -12.78
N GLU A 329 -8.99 20.86 -12.07
CA GLU A 329 -8.34 21.33 -10.86
C GLU A 329 -9.25 21.04 -9.68
N VAL A 330 -8.73 20.33 -8.68
CA VAL A 330 -9.41 20.09 -7.41
C VAL A 330 -8.82 21.05 -6.40
N THR A 331 -9.62 22.00 -5.94
CA THR A 331 -9.20 22.99 -4.95
C THR A 331 -9.68 22.57 -3.57
N VAL A 332 -8.75 22.57 -2.62
CA VAL A 332 -9.02 22.33 -1.19
C VAL A 332 -8.76 23.61 -0.41
N ASP A 333 -9.44 23.77 0.72
CA ASP A 333 -9.08 24.80 1.70
C ASP A 333 -7.82 24.30 2.42
N PRO A 334 -6.68 25.02 2.36
CA PRO A 334 -5.43 24.53 2.93
C PRO A 334 -5.48 24.36 4.45
N VAL A 335 -6.31 25.14 5.17
CA VAL A 335 -6.47 25.03 6.62
C VAL A 335 -7.26 23.78 6.98
N ILE A 336 -8.39 23.56 6.30
CA ILE A 336 -9.23 22.36 6.51
C ILE A 336 -8.46 21.10 6.09
N TRP A 337 -7.82 21.14 4.92
CA TRP A 337 -7.01 20.05 4.40
C TRP A 337 -5.90 19.67 5.36
N ARG A 338 -5.12 20.65 5.86
CA ARG A 338 -4.02 20.38 6.79
C ARG A 338 -4.54 19.76 8.08
N ARG A 339 -5.64 20.28 8.64
CA ARG A 339 -6.28 19.76 9.85
C ARG A 339 -6.72 18.30 9.65
N ASP A 340 -7.48 18.03 8.60
CA ASP A 340 -8.10 16.72 8.38
C ASP A 340 -7.05 15.66 8.04
N VAL A 341 -6.09 15.98 7.16
CA VAL A 341 -5.02 15.05 6.77
C VAL A 341 -4.11 14.72 7.95
N SER A 342 -3.74 15.72 8.76
CA SER A 342 -2.94 15.48 9.97
C SER A 342 -3.69 14.55 10.93
N ALA A 343 -4.95 14.87 11.24
CA ALA A 343 -5.77 14.06 12.14
C ALA A 343 -5.96 12.62 11.62
N ALA A 344 -6.21 12.43 10.33
CA ALA A 344 -6.40 11.11 9.74
C ALA A 344 -5.12 10.28 9.80
N ILE A 345 -3.97 10.86 9.44
CA ILE A 345 -2.67 10.18 9.48
C ILE A 345 -2.31 9.79 10.91
N GLU A 346 -2.53 10.69 11.88
CA GLU A 346 -2.29 10.41 13.29
C GLU A 346 -3.16 9.27 13.82
N GLN A 347 -4.45 9.28 13.52
CA GLN A 347 -5.39 8.23 13.94
C GLN A 347 -5.01 6.88 13.33
N VAL A 348 -4.74 6.82 12.02
CA VAL A 348 -4.31 5.58 11.36
C VAL A 348 -2.96 5.09 11.90
N GLY A 349 -2.00 6.00 12.12
CA GLY A 349 -0.72 5.68 12.74
C GLY A 349 -0.87 5.10 14.15
N ALA A 350 -1.71 5.71 14.98
CA ALA A 350 -2.01 5.23 16.32
C ALA A 350 -2.65 3.84 16.30
N LEU A 351 -3.55 3.56 15.34
CA LEU A 351 -4.12 2.21 15.18
C LEU A 351 -3.08 1.17 14.78
N MET A 352 -2.14 1.51 13.89
CA MET A 352 -1.04 0.62 13.54
C MET A 352 -0.13 0.33 14.74
N ILE A 353 0.20 1.34 15.55
CA ILE A 353 0.98 1.17 16.79
C ILE A 353 0.19 0.34 17.82
N ALA A 354 -1.10 0.62 18.02
CA ALA A 354 -1.95 -0.15 18.93
C ALA A 354 -2.01 -1.62 18.52
N ARG A 355 -2.06 -1.90 17.21
CA ARG A 355 -2.02 -3.26 16.68
C ARG A 355 -0.65 -3.93 16.90
N LEU A 356 0.44 -3.20 16.66
CA LEU A 356 1.79 -3.65 16.98
C LEU A 356 1.95 -3.98 18.47
N LYS A 357 1.44 -3.12 19.36
CA LYS A 357 1.48 -3.30 20.81
C LYS A 357 0.81 -4.59 21.27
N GLN A 358 -0.25 -5.02 20.59
CA GLN A 358 -0.92 -6.30 20.89
C GLN A 358 -0.05 -7.53 20.56
N ASP A 359 0.98 -7.37 19.73
CA ASP A 359 1.87 -8.46 19.29
C ASP A 359 3.24 -8.47 20.03
N LEU A 360 3.56 -7.47 20.87
CA LEU A 360 4.82 -7.35 21.63
C LEU A 360 4.96 -8.40 22.74
#